data_AF-A0A1H4R7J5-F1
#
_entry.id   AF-A0A1H4R7J5-F1
#
_cell.length_a   1.000
_cell.length_b   1.000
_cell.length_c   1.000
_cell.angle_alpha   90.00
_cell.angle_beta   90.00
_cell.angle_gamma   90.00
#
_symmetry.space_group_name_H-M   'P 1'
#
loop_
_entity.id
_entity.type
_entity.pdbx_description
1 polymer ?
#
loop_
_entity_poly.entity_id
_entity_poly.type
_entity_poly.pdbx_seq_one_letter_code
_entity_poly.pdbx_strand_id
1 'polypeptide(L)' 'MAYGAHRSPLLPPRPDLTLARECEQCLGWGTVVTRDGDHELCRTCQPGALDDESCSAPGL' A
#
# COMPACT_ATOMS: atom_id res chain seq x y z
N MET A 1 14.38 18.87 -20.14
CA MET A 1 13.74 17.71 -19.48
C MET A 1 14.63 17.28 -18.32
N ALA A 2 14.06 17.20 -17.11
CA ALA A 2 14.51 16.44 -15.93
C ALA A 2 14.09 17.18 -14.64
N TYR A 3 12.83 17.04 -14.22
CA TYR A 3 12.46 17.24 -12.82
C TYR A 3 12.78 15.94 -12.10
N GLY A 4 13.69 16.01 -11.14
CA GLY A 4 14.32 14.87 -10.48
C GLY A 4 13.30 13.91 -9.87
N ALA A 5 13.34 12.67 -10.33
CA ALA A 5 12.82 11.50 -9.64
C ALA A 5 13.69 11.20 -8.42
N HIS A 6 13.76 12.12 -7.45
CA HIS A 6 14.43 11.89 -6.18
C HIS A 6 13.40 11.81 -5.06
N ARG A 7 13.01 10.57 -4.75
CA ARG A 7 12.48 10.05 -3.47
C ARG A 7 12.17 8.57 -3.72
N SER A 8 13.05 7.66 -3.31
CA SER A 8 12.75 6.21 -3.26
C SER A 8 12.94 5.75 -1.82
N PRO A 9 12.19 4.76 -1.30
CA PRO A 9 10.87 4.31 -1.73
C PRO A 9 10.01 4.02 -0.49
N LEU A 10 9.03 4.85 -0.14
CA LEU A 10 7.86 4.25 0.49
C LEU A 10 7.25 3.41 -0.63
N LEU A 11 7.67 2.14 -0.71
CA LEU A 11 7.10 1.18 -1.63
C LEU A 11 5.60 1.32 -1.38
N PRO A 12 4.81 1.74 -2.38
CA PRO A 12 3.39 1.82 -2.19
C PRO A 12 2.98 0.46 -1.65
N PRO A 13 2.25 0.43 -0.52
CA PRO A 13 1.97 -0.81 0.17
C PRO A 13 1.41 -1.77 -0.87
N ARG A 14 1.91 -3.00 -0.96
CA ARG A 14 1.56 -3.88 -2.09
C ARG A 14 0.18 -4.50 -1.85
N PRO A 15 -0.91 -3.99 -2.46
CA PRO A 15 -2.19 -4.60 -2.26
C PRO A 15 -2.25 -5.98 -2.91
N ASP A 16 -2.96 -6.88 -2.26
CA ASP A 16 -3.38 -8.12 -2.86
C ASP A 16 -4.69 -7.86 -3.62
N LEU A 17 -4.55 -7.64 -4.93
CA LEU A 17 -5.68 -7.38 -5.81
C LEU A 17 -6.63 -8.58 -5.93
N THR A 18 -6.15 -9.79 -5.62
CA THR A 18 -6.99 -10.99 -5.61
C THR A 18 -8.00 -10.92 -4.47
N LEU A 19 -7.56 -10.48 -3.30
CA LEU A 19 -8.43 -10.25 -2.14
C LEU A 19 -9.31 -9.01 -2.32
N ALA A 20 -8.81 -7.98 -2.99
CA ALA A 20 -9.53 -6.73 -3.18
C ALA A 20 -10.63 -6.79 -4.24
N ARG A 21 -10.57 -7.72 -5.21
CA ARG A 21 -11.43 -7.80 -6.40
C ARG A 21 -12.93 -7.64 -6.11
N GLU A 22 -13.39 -8.16 -4.98
CA GLU A 22 -14.80 -8.17 -4.57
C GLU A 22 -15.08 -7.26 -3.35
N CYS A 23 -14.10 -6.44 -2.95
CA CYS A 23 -14.23 -5.54 -1.82
C CYS A 23 -14.85 -4.20 -2.25
N GLU A 24 -16.00 -3.87 -1.67
CA GLU A 24 -16.73 -2.62 -1.96
C GLU A 24 -16.07 -1.37 -1.34
N GLN A 25 -15.24 -1.53 -0.30
CA GLN A 25 -14.57 -0.40 0.36
C GLN A 25 -13.40 0.17 -0.44
N CYS A 26 -12.58 -0.71 -1.02
CA CYS A 26 -11.47 -0.31 -1.88
C CYS A 26 -11.79 -0.43 -3.37
N LEU A 27 -12.99 -0.88 -3.74
CA LEU A 27 -13.46 -0.99 -5.13
C LEU A 27 -12.51 -1.80 -6.04
N GLY A 28 -11.89 -2.87 -5.53
CA GLY A 28 -10.94 -3.67 -6.30
C GLY A 28 -9.48 -3.22 -6.23
N TRP A 29 -9.18 -2.08 -5.61
CA TRP A 29 -7.82 -1.51 -5.61
C TRP A 29 -6.92 -2.06 -4.50
N GLY A 30 -7.50 -2.55 -3.41
CA GLY A 30 -6.78 -3.06 -2.24
C GLY A 30 -6.14 -1.98 -1.36
N THR A 31 -6.07 -0.73 -1.84
CA THR A 31 -5.72 0.46 -1.07
C THR A 31 -6.89 1.44 -0.98
N VAL A 32 -6.88 2.27 0.05
CA VAL A 32 -7.77 3.42 0.24
C VAL A 32 -6.93 4.69 0.42
N VAL A 33 -7.46 5.83 -0.01
CA VAL A 33 -6.79 7.12 0.21
C VAL A 33 -7.28 7.69 1.53
N THR A 34 -6.35 8.06 2.40
CA THR A 34 -6.62 8.68 3.71
C THR A 34 -7.07 10.13 3.54
N ARG A 35 -7.60 10.71 4.62
CA ARG A 35 -7.94 12.14 4.63
C ARG A 35 -6.72 13.03 4.38
N ASP A 36 -5.54 12.58 4.79
CA ASP A 36 -4.26 13.25 4.59
C ASP A 36 -3.71 13.06 3.16
N GLY A 37 -4.38 12.28 2.33
CA GLY A 37 -4.00 12.00 0.95
C GLY A 37 -2.98 10.87 0.80
N ASP A 38 -2.72 10.13 1.88
CA ASP A 38 -1.83 8.97 1.86
C ASP A 38 -2.57 7.72 1.36
N HIS A 39 -1.85 6.71 0.88
CA HIS A 39 -2.45 5.47 0.39
C HIS A 39 -2.21 4.37 1.43
N GLU A 40 -3.26 3.97 2.14
CA GLU A 40 -3.21 2.87 3.10
C GLU A 40 -3.84 1.60 2.52
N LEU A 41 -3.45 0.43 3.02
CA LEU A 41 -4.12 -0.81 2.64
C LEU A 41 -5.52 -0.88 3.22
N CYS A 42 -6.44 -1.43 2.45
CA CYS A 42 -7.81 -1.62 2.87
C CYS A 42 -7.86 -2.66 3.99
N ARG A 43 -8.09 -2.22 5.23
CA ARG A 43 -8.13 -3.10 6.41
C ARG A 43 -9.17 -4.21 6.34
N THR A 44 -10.17 -4.06 5.47
CA THR A 44 -11.26 -5.03 5.29
C THR A 44 -10.81 -6.27 4.52
N CYS A 45 -10.13 -6.11 3.38
CA CYS A 45 -9.59 -7.23 2.63
C CYS A 45 -8.12 -7.54 2.96
N GLN A 46 -7.41 -6.60 3.59
CA GLN A 46 -5.99 -6.68 3.91
C GLN A 46 -5.66 -6.21 5.34
N PRO A 47 -6.12 -6.94 6.37
CA PRO A 47 -5.98 -6.53 7.78
C PRO A 47 -4.54 -6.59 8.34
N GLY A 48 -3.63 -7.35 7.72
CA GLY A 48 -2.30 -7.65 8.27
C GLY A 48 -1.18 -6.69 7.84
N ALA A 49 -1.48 -5.66 7.06
CA ALA A 49 -0.45 -4.94 6.32
C ALA A 49 -0.13 -3.53 6.87
N LEU A 50 -0.71 -3.18 8.03
CA LEU A 50 -0.22 -2.07 8.86
C LEU A 50 1.13 -2.40 9.54
N ASP A 51 1.59 -3.65 9.42
CA ASP A 51 2.85 -4.15 9.99
C ASP A 51 3.95 -4.33 8.91
N ASP A 52 3.74 -3.86 7.67
CA ASP A 52 4.79 -3.82 6.63
C ASP A 52 5.72 -2.59 6.78
N GLU A 53 5.97 -2.15 8.02
CA GLU A 53 7.21 -1.46 8.38
C GLU A 53 8.23 -2.48 8.95
N SER A 54 7.90 -3.78 9.01
CA SER A 54 8.80 -4.81 9.54
C SER A 54 8.78 -6.11 8.74
N CYS A 55 8.93 -6.01 7.41
CA CYS A 55 9.59 -7.07 6.62
C CYS A 55 10.76 -6.54 5.79
N SER A 56 11.36 -5.43 6.22
CA SER A 56 12.78 -5.18 5.98
C SER A 56 13.55 -5.52 7.25
N ALA A 57 13.90 -6.79 7.43
CA ALA A 57 14.94 -7.21 8.37
C ALA A 57 15.86 -8.21 7.65
N PRO A 58 17.13 -8.35 8.08
CA PRO A 58 18.27 -7.68 7.46
C PRO A 58 19.27 -8.70 6.85
N GLY A 59 20.13 -8.25 5.92
CA GLY A 59 21.37 -8.98 5.58
C GLY A 59 21.64 -9.14 4.09
N LEU A 60 22.67 -8.46 3.59
CA LEU A 60 24.02 -9.04 3.50
C LEU A 60 25.06 -7.91 3.40
#